data_AF-A0A6G6K6W7-F1
#
_entry.id   AF-A0A6G6K6W7-F1
#
_cell.length_a   1.000
_cell.length_b   1.000
_cell.length_c   1.000
_cell.angle_alpha   90.00
_cell.angle_beta   90.00
_cell.angle_gamma   90.00
#
_symmetry.space_group_name_H-M   'P 1'
#
loop_
_entity.id
_entity.type
_entity.pdbx_description
1 polymer ?
#
loop_
_entity_poly.entity_id
_entity_poly.type
_entity_poly.pdbx_seq_one_letter_code
_entity_poly.pdbx_strand_id
1 'polypeptide(L)'
;MYLPYFDAASRFLEKSGIPSEIHNGRQLAEHELKDLSSCLGLEIPGDLAVYLQELGDGFSMQWELAGSGDLVSFGLSPLVDIQDEGLWIQQQMRETLTTHAEDAEIVREAKRRMHWIPIMGIGEGGQEFCLDTSDGSVRFHQSYWKDHRNDWLFGLAPSLRDLVTNWSRYCFSDPITNDGAHINMTILAERIQGEFDWASKHFHPAYLRDAGTH
;
A
#
# COMPACT_ATOMS: atom_id res chain seq x y z
N MET A 1 8.80 -14.10 0.29
CA MET A 1 8.48 -14.53 1.65
C MET A 1 8.30 -13.28 2.49
N TYR A 2 7.07 -13.01 2.88
CA TYR A 2 6.61 -11.81 3.60
C TYR A 2 6.43 -12.05 5.10
N LEU A 3 6.04 -13.27 5.51
CA LEU A 3 5.74 -13.61 6.91
C LEU A 3 6.88 -13.23 7.89
N PRO A 4 8.18 -13.41 7.56
CA PRO A 4 9.26 -13.03 8.47
C PRO A 4 9.27 -11.54 8.86
N TYR A 5 8.77 -10.65 8.01
CA TYR A 5 8.71 -9.21 8.30
C TYR A 5 7.63 -8.91 9.36
N PHE A 6 6.47 -9.54 9.25
CA PHE A 6 5.36 -9.41 10.21
C PHE A 6 5.71 -10.05 11.54
N ASP A 7 6.28 -11.25 11.53
CA ASP A 7 6.78 -11.91 12.75
C ASP A 7 7.81 -11.05 13.49
N ALA A 8 8.75 -10.43 12.76
CA ALA A 8 9.77 -9.58 13.35
C ALA A 8 9.17 -8.31 13.97
N ALA A 9 8.18 -7.70 13.33
CA ALA A 9 7.45 -6.56 13.86
C ALA A 9 6.63 -6.95 15.12
N SER A 10 5.87 -8.05 15.08
CA SER A 10 5.09 -8.55 16.22
C SER A 10 5.96 -8.79 17.44
N ARG A 11 7.08 -9.52 17.27
CA ARG A 11 8.02 -9.78 18.37
C ARG A 11 8.65 -8.51 18.94
N PHE A 12 8.84 -7.47 18.11
CA PHE A 12 9.35 -6.20 18.60
C PHE A 12 8.30 -5.45 19.42
N LEU A 13 7.05 -5.37 18.93
CA LEU A 13 5.94 -4.75 19.65
C LEU A 13 5.70 -5.46 20.99
N GLU A 14 5.64 -6.79 21.00
CA GLU A 14 5.47 -7.60 22.21
C GLU A 14 6.57 -7.34 23.25
N LYS A 15 7.84 -7.25 22.83
CA LYS A 15 8.97 -6.91 23.72
C LYS A 15 8.86 -5.50 24.31
N SER A 16 8.22 -4.59 23.58
CA SER A 16 7.93 -3.23 24.00
C SER A 16 6.65 -3.12 24.84
N GLY A 17 5.98 -4.24 25.13
CA GLY A 17 4.75 -4.27 25.92
C GLY A 17 3.50 -3.87 25.14
N ILE A 18 3.56 -3.88 23.81
CA ILE A 18 2.44 -3.59 22.91
C ILE A 18 1.95 -4.91 22.32
N PRO A 19 0.75 -5.41 22.71
CA PRO A 19 0.17 -6.59 22.10
C PRO A 19 -0.09 -6.36 20.61
N SER A 20 0.17 -7.38 19.79
CA SER A 20 -0.19 -7.40 18.38
C SER A 20 -0.82 -8.73 18.00
N GLU A 21 -1.69 -8.69 17.00
CA GLU A 21 -2.39 -9.85 16.46
C GLU A 21 -2.10 -9.97 14.96
N ILE A 22 -1.87 -11.19 14.49
CA ILE A 22 -1.74 -11.50 13.06
C ILE A 22 -2.90 -12.41 12.67
N HIS A 23 -3.70 -11.93 11.73
CA HIS A 23 -4.80 -12.66 11.13
C HIS A 23 -4.37 -13.08 9.73
N ASN A 24 -4.17 -14.38 9.53
CA ASN A 24 -3.88 -14.90 8.19
C ASN A 24 -5.15 -15.04 7.38
N GLY A 25 -5.02 -14.73 6.10
CA GLY A 25 -6.07 -14.88 5.11
C GLY A 25 -6.18 -16.28 4.55
N ARG A 26 -7.15 -16.48 3.65
CA ARG A 26 -7.20 -17.69 2.83
C ARG A 26 -6.16 -17.59 1.73
N GLN A 27 -5.17 -18.49 1.71
CA GLN A 27 -4.17 -18.55 0.64
C GLN A 27 -4.85 -18.77 -0.72
N LEU A 28 -4.45 -17.97 -1.71
CA LEU A 28 -4.95 -18.11 -3.08
C LEU A 28 -4.24 -19.23 -3.82
N ALA A 29 -4.99 -20.03 -4.55
CA ALA A 29 -4.44 -20.96 -5.52
C ALA A 29 -4.05 -20.26 -6.83
N GLU A 30 -3.21 -20.90 -7.65
CA GLU A 30 -2.75 -20.36 -8.93
C GLU A 30 -3.90 -20.03 -9.90
N HIS A 31 -4.98 -20.81 -9.89
CA HIS A 31 -6.14 -20.54 -10.74
C HIS A 31 -6.88 -19.25 -10.32
N GLU A 32 -6.94 -18.94 -9.03
CA GLU A 32 -7.59 -17.73 -8.53
C GLU A 32 -6.80 -16.47 -8.89
N LEU A 33 -5.46 -16.57 -8.92
CA LEU A 33 -4.61 -15.49 -9.46
C LEU A 33 -4.84 -15.28 -10.96
N LYS A 34 -5.08 -16.36 -11.73
CA LYS A 34 -5.44 -16.26 -13.15
C LYS A 34 -6.83 -15.65 -13.34
N ASP A 35 -7.77 -15.96 -12.46
CA ASP A 35 -9.10 -15.37 -12.47
C ASP A 35 -9.03 -13.87 -12.16
N LEU A 36 -8.24 -13.47 -11.15
CA LEU A 36 -7.96 -12.06 -10.85
C LEU A 36 -7.31 -11.35 -12.06
N SER A 37 -6.28 -11.96 -12.65
CA SER A 37 -5.59 -11.45 -13.84
C SER A 37 -6.56 -11.24 -15.01
N SER A 38 -7.45 -12.21 -15.24
CA SER A 38 -8.44 -12.17 -16.31
C SER A 38 -9.53 -11.14 -16.05
N CYS A 39 -9.97 -11.01 -14.80
CA CYS A 39 -10.95 -10.01 -14.37
C CYS A 39 -10.46 -8.59 -14.63
N LEU A 40 -9.24 -8.30 -14.19
CA LEU A 40 -8.62 -6.98 -14.35
C LEU A 40 -8.05 -6.77 -15.76
N GLY A 41 -7.86 -7.83 -16.55
CA GLY A 41 -7.15 -7.76 -17.82
C GLY A 41 -5.69 -7.32 -17.66
N LEU A 42 -5.08 -7.63 -16.52
CA LEU A 42 -3.71 -7.25 -16.14
C LEU A 42 -2.94 -8.48 -15.68
N GLU A 43 -1.63 -8.51 -15.93
CA GLU A 43 -0.76 -9.51 -15.33
C GLU A 43 -0.56 -9.19 -13.84
N ILE A 44 -0.74 -10.18 -12.97
CA ILE A 44 -0.52 -9.99 -11.53
C ILE A 44 0.99 -9.96 -11.26
N PRO A 45 1.53 -8.88 -10.67
CA PRO A 45 2.96 -8.80 -10.36
C PRO A 45 3.39 -9.96 -9.47
N GLY A 46 4.57 -10.53 -9.72
CA GLY A 46 5.07 -11.70 -8.99
C GLY A 46 5.12 -11.51 -7.47
N ASP A 47 5.44 -10.31 -6.99
CA ASP A 47 5.43 -9.99 -5.57
C ASP A 47 4.02 -10.01 -4.96
N LEU A 48 3.00 -9.50 -5.68
CA LEU A 48 1.60 -9.58 -5.24
C LEU A 48 1.10 -11.03 -5.23
N ALA A 49 1.46 -11.81 -6.26
CA ALA A 49 1.14 -13.24 -6.32
C ALA A 49 1.74 -13.99 -5.12
N VAL A 50 3.02 -13.76 -4.81
CA VAL A 50 3.69 -14.36 -3.64
C VAL A 50 3.00 -13.94 -2.34
N TYR A 51 2.63 -12.67 -2.20
CA TYR A 51 1.91 -12.19 -1.01
C TYR A 51 0.58 -12.93 -0.82
N LEU A 52 -0.26 -12.95 -1.85
CA LEU A 52 -1.59 -13.57 -1.80
C LEU A 52 -1.53 -15.09 -1.63
N GLN A 53 -0.49 -15.76 -2.12
CA GLN A 53 -0.28 -17.19 -1.93
C GLN A 53 0.26 -17.53 -0.54
N GLU A 54 1.07 -16.65 0.05
CA GLU A 54 1.72 -16.89 1.34
C GLU A 54 0.84 -16.48 2.52
N LEU A 55 0.34 -15.25 2.51
CA LEU A 55 -0.37 -14.63 3.62
C LEU A 55 -1.90 -14.72 3.47
N GLY A 56 -2.36 -14.82 2.24
CA GLY A 56 -3.77 -15.01 1.91
C GLY A 56 -4.61 -13.74 1.84
N ASP A 57 -5.81 -13.93 1.30
CA ASP A 57 -6.88 -12.94 1.23
C ASP A 57 -7.38 -12.52 2.61
N GLY A 58 -7.35 -11.22 2.90
CA GLY A 58 -7.75 -10.67 4.19
C GLY A 58 -6.69 -10.76 5.29
N PHE A 59 -5.41 -10.98 4.92
CA PHE A 59 -4.32 -10.86 5.87
C PHE A 59 -4.31 -9.49 6.55
N SER A 60 -4.16 -9.45 7.87
CA SER A 60 -3.89 -8.23 8.61
C SER A 60 -2.99 -8.46 9.82
N MET A 61 -2.21 -7.46 10.17
CA MET A 61 -1.51 -7.33 11.44
C MET A 61 -2.09 -6.12 12.17
N GLN A 62 -2.54 -6.30 13.39
CA GLN A 62 -3.22 -5.29 14.20
C GLN A 62 -2.50 -5.07 15.52
N TRP A 63 -2.46 -3.83 16.02
CA TRP A 63 -1.89 -3.49 17.33
C TRP A 63 -2.51 -2.19 17.85
N GLU A 64 -2.42 -1.95 19.15
CA GLU A 64 -2.85 -0.69 19.75
C GLU A 64 -1.69 0.33 19.76
N LEU A 65 -1.97 1.56 19.34
CA LEU A 65 -1.01 2.66 19.49
C LEU A 65 -0.79 2.97 20.97
N ALA A 66 0.48 2.93 21.38
CA ALA A 66 0.86 3.21 22.75
C ALA A 66 0.42 4.61 23.17
N GLY A 67 -0.45 4.68 24.18
CA GLY A 67 -0.91 5.93 24.80
C GLY A 67 -2.25 6.46 24.29
N SER A 68 -2.68 6.12 23.08
CA SER A 68 -4.04 6.48 22.60
C SER A 68 -5.03 5.32 22.74
N GLY A 69 -4.57 4.07 22.63
CA GLY A 69 -5.43 2.89 22.61
C GLY A 69 -6.15 2.69 21.26
N ASP A 70 -5.80 3.47 20.24
CA ASP A 70 -6.36 3.32 18.91
C ASP A 70 -5.82 2.04 18.26
N LEU A 71 -6.73 1.24 17.70
CA LEU A 71 -6.36 0.06 16.93
C LEU A 71 -5.84 0.48 15.56
N VAL A 72 -4.60 0.09 15.26
CA VAL A 72 -3.98 0.25 13.94
C VAL A 72 -3.88 -1.10 13.28
N SER A 73 -4.03 -1.11 11.96
CA SER A 73 -3.96 -2.31 11.14
C SER A 73 -3.09 -2.05 9.92
N PHE A 74 -2.26 -3.03 9.58
CA PHE A 74 -1.63 -3.15 8.28
C PHE A 74 -2.10 -4.44 7.62
N GLY A 75 -2.58 -4.35 6.39
CA GLY A 75 -2.98 -5.50 5.59
C GLY A 75 -3.20 -5.09 4.15
N LEU A 76 -3.18 -6.06 3.23
CA LEU A 76 -3.68 -5.79 1.89
C LEU A 76 -5.20 -5.87 1.90
N SER A 77 -5.83 -5.13 1.00
CA SER A 77 -7.26 -5.21 0.77
C SER A 77 -7.66 -6.66 0.45
N PRO A 78 -8.85 -7.10 0.93
CA PRO A 78 -9.45 -8.34 0.48
C PRO A 78 -9.50 -8.47 -1.04
N LEU A 79 -9.46 -9.69 -1.56
CA LEU A 79 -9.44 -9.97 -2.99
C LEU A 79 -10.65 -9.36 -3.72
N VAL A 80 -11.83 -9.39 -3.08
CA VAL A 80 -13.04 -8.77 -3.61
C VAL A 80 -12.87 -7.26 -3.78
N ASP A 81 -12.25 -6.59 -2.80
CA ASP A 81 -12.01 -5.16 -2.85
C ASP A 81 -10.94 -4.83 -3.91
N ILE A 82 -9.88 -5.64 -4.02
CA ILE A 82 -8.87 -5.50 -5.10
C ILE A 82 -9.54 -5.58 -6.49
N GLN A 83 -10.50 -6.50 -6.66
CA GLN A 83 -11.23 -6.66 -7.91
C GLN A 83 -12.15 -5.47 -8.19
N ASP A 84 -13.01 -5.12 -7.24
CA ASP A 84 -14.03 -4.09 -7.40
C ASP A 84 -13.38 -2.71 -7.61
N GLU A 85 -12.40 -2.35 -6.79
CA GLU A 85 -11.68 -1.09 -6.91
C GLU A 85 -10.79 -1.06 -8.16
N GLY A 86 -10.16 -2.18 -8.53
CA GLY A 86 -9.37 -2.28 -9.76
C GLY A 86 -10.21 -2.03 -11.01
N LEU A 87 -11.40 -2.62 -11.08
CA LEU A 87 -12.36 -2.38 -12.16
C LEU A 87 -12.87 -0.92 -12.14
N TRP A 88 -13.11 -0.36 -10.95
CA TRP A 88 -13.53 1.03 -10.81
C TRP A 88 -12.47 2.01 -11.32
N ILE A 89 -11.19 1.85 -10.93
CA ILE A 89 -10.08 2.67 -11.43
C ILE A 89 -10.01 2.59 -12.95
N GLN A 90 -10.06 1.38 -13.53
CA GLN A 90 -10.01 1.21 -14.98
C GLN A 90 -11.16 1.89 -15.70
N GLN A 91 -12.37 1.79 -15.14
CA GLN A 91 -13.54 2.49 -15.68
C GLN A 91 -13.36 4.01 -15.62
N GLN A 92 -12.91 4.56 -14.48
CA GLN A 92 -12.59 5.98 -14.34
C GLN A 92 -11.54 6.47 -15.34
N MET A 93 -10.52 5.64 -15.62
CA MET A 93 -9.49 5.98 -16.60
C MET A 93 -10.04 5.97 -18.03
N ARG A 94 -10.88 5.00 -18.41
CA ARG A 94 -11.53 4.96 -19.73
C ARG A 94 -12.44 6.16 -19.97
N GLU A 95 -13.21 6.56 -18.95
CA GLU A 95 -14.03 7.76 -19.00
C GLU A 95 -13.17 9.00 -19.18
N THR A 96 -12.09 9.11 -18.39
CA THR A 96 -11.13 10.22 -18.48
C THR A 96 -10.48 10.33 -19.86
N LEU A 97 -10.12 9.21 -20.48
CA LEU A 97 -9.55 9.19 -21.84
C LEU A 97 -10.52 9.70 -22.90
N THR A 98 -11.82 9.62 -22.64
CA THR A 98 -12.86 10.13 -23.53
C THR A 98 -13.13 11.62 -23.27
N THR A 99 -13.26 12.01 -22.00
CA THR A 99 -13.64 13.38 -21.61
C THR A 99 -12.50 14.38 -21.69
N HIS A 100 -11.25 13.94 -21.56
CA HIS A 100 -10.05 14.78 -21.58
C HIS A 100 -9.10 14.45 -22.74
N ALA A 101 -9.63 13.96 -23.86
CA ALA A 101 -8.83 13.48 -25.01
C ALA A 101 -7.83 14.51 -25.57
N GLU A 102 -8.05 15.81 -25.34
CA GLU A 102 -7.17 16.91 -25.79
C GLU A 102 -6.07 17.28 -24.78
N ASP A 103 -6.18 16.86 -23.51
CA ASP A 103 -5.15 17.10 -22.50
C ASP A 103 -4.14 15.94 -22.50
N ALA A 104 -3.03 16.14 -23.20
CA ALA A 104 -2.00 15.12 -23.38
C ALA A 104 -1.39 14.61 -22.06
N GLU A 105 -1.31 15.44 -21.02
CA GLU A 105 -0.76 15.03 -19.73
C GLU A 105 -1.74 14.15 -18.97
N ILE A 106 -3.01 14.55 -18.91
CA ILE A 106 -4.08 13.75 -18.30
C ILE A 106 -4.23 12.43 -19.05
N VAL A 107 -4.21 12.44 -20.39
CA VAL A 107 -4.31 11.22 -21.20
C VAL A 107 -3.14 10.27 -20.92
N ARG A 108 -1.91 10.79 -20.81
CA ARG A 108 -0.74 9.98 -20.49
C ARG A 108 -0.86 9.36 -19.10
N GLU A 109 -1.25 10.13 -18.10
CA GLU A 109 -1.38 9.63 -16.73
C GLU A 109 -2.56 8.66 -16.59
N ALA A 110 -3.70 8.94 -17.22
CA ALA A 110 -4.84 8.01 -17.26
C ALA A 110 -4.44 6.67 -17.88
N LYS A 111 -3.68 6.69 -18.98
CA LYS A 111 -3.16 5.47 -19.60
C LYS A 111 -2.27 4.68 -18.66
N ARG A 112 -1.38 5.36 -17.92
CA ARG A 112 -0.53 4.70 -16.91
C ARG A 112 -1.39 4.06 -15.82
N ARG A 113 -2.35 4.80 -15.27
CA ARG A 113 -3.23 4.34 -14.18
C ARG A 113 -4.17 3.19 -14.57
N MET A 114 -4.42 2.93 -15.86
CA MET A 114 -5.14 1.72 -16.29
C MET A 114 -4.41 0.42 -15.93
N HIS A 115 -3.11 0.50 -15.67
CA HIS A 115 -2.25 -0.62 -15.32
C HIS A 115 -2.04 -0.76 -13.82
N TRP A 116 -2.82 -0.06 -13.00
CA TRP A 116 -2.67 -0.07 -11.55
C TRP A 116 -3.64 -1.06 -10.90
N ILE A 117 -3.14 -1.81 -9.92
CA ILE A 117 -3.91 -2.74 -9.10
C ILE A 117 -3.97 -2.17 -7.67
N PRO A 118 -5.14 -1.81 -7.12
CA PRO A 118 -5.23 -1.37 -5.73
C PRO A 118 -4.88 -2.53 -4.81
N ILE A 119 -4.07 -2.26 -3.80
CA ILE A 119 -3.59 -3.27 -2.85
C ILE A 119 -3.89 -2.92 -1.40
N MET A 120 -4.17 -1.65 -1.09
CA MET A 120 -4.48 -1.21 0.27
C MET A 120 -5.28 0.10 0.21
N GLY A 121 -6.48 0.10 0.80
CA GLY A 121 -7.21 1.33 1.06
C GLY A 121 -6.59 2.11 2.22
N ILE A 122 -6.45 3.43 2.07
CA ILE A 122 -5.90 4.31 3.11
C ILE A 122 -6.84 5.49 3.38
N GLY A 123 -7.33 5.59 4.62
CA GLY A 123 -8.24 6.66 5.04
C GLY A 123 -9.67 6.50 4.50
N GLU A 124 -10.39 7.62 4.46
CA GLU A 124 -11.78 7.69 3.98
C GLU A 124 -11.81 8.50 2.67
N GLY A 125 -12.34 7.95 1.58
CA GLY A 125 -12.59 8.72 0.34
C GLY A 125 -11.99 8.20 -0.98
N GLY A 126 -11.72 6.89 -1.10
CA GLY A 126 -11.20 6.29 -2.34
C GLY A 126 -9.73 6.63 -2.59
N GLN A 127 -8.96 6.65 -1.51
CA GLN A 127 -7.51 6.82 -1.51
C GLN A 127 -6.87 5.47 -1.28
N GLU A 128 -5.89 5.12 -2.10
CA GLU A 128 -5.37 3.76 -2.14
C GLU A 128 -3.88 3.76 -2.44
N PHE A 129 -3.19 2.75 -1.94
CA PHE A 129 -1.93 2.34 -2.53
C PHE A 129 -2.20 1.31 -3.62
N CYS A 130 -1.61 1.54 -4.78
CA CYS A 130 -1.73 0.67 -5.93
C CYS A 130 -0.35 0.16 -6.36
N LEU A 131 -0.30 -1.05 -6.92
CA LEU A 131 0.83 -1.54 -7.69
C LEU A 131 0.69 -1.13 -9.15
N ASP A 132 1.68 -0.41 -9.67
CA ASP A 132 1.80 -0.17 -11.10
C ASP A 132 2.40 -1.41 -11.77
N THR A 133 1.61 -2.12 -12.58
CA THR A 133 2.06 -3.35 -13.24
C THR A 133 3.12 -3.12 -14.31
N SER A 134 3.36 -1.87 -14.73
CA SER A 134 4.37 -1.54 -15.75
C SER A 134 5.80 -1.51 -15.22
N ASP A 135 5.99 -1.16 -13.95
CA ASP A 135 7.32 -1.07 -13.30
C ASP A 135 7.42 -1.83 -11.96
N GLY A 136 6.29 -2.31 -11.43
CA GLY A 136 6.19 -3.03 -10.16
C GLY A 136 6.15 -2.14 -8.92
N SER A 137 6.17 -0.82 -9.08
CA SER A 137 6.23 0.14 -7.97
C SER A 137 4.89 0.31 -7.25
N VAL A 138 4.95 0.71 -5.98
CA VAL A 138 3.79 1.10 -5.18
C VAL A 138 3.57 2.60 -5.31
N ARG A 139 2.39 2.99 -5.79
CA ARG A 139 1.97 4.37 -6.07
C ARG A 139 0.76 4.75 -5.24
N PHE A 140 0.53 6.05 -5.09
CA PHE A 140 -0.66 6.60 -4.46
C PHE A 140 -1.73 6.95 -5.48
N HIS A 141 -2.92 6.42 -5.28
CA HIS A 141 -4.13 6.77 -6.01
C HIS A 141 -5.08 7.58 -5.13
N GLN A 142 -5.71 8.58 -5.73
CA GLN A 142 -6.77 9.37 -5.10
C GLN A 142 -7.85 9.66 -6.13
N SER A 143 -9.11 9.67 -5.70
CA SER A 143 -10.28 9.83 -6.57
C SER A 143 -10.29 11.15 -7.37
N TYR A 144 -9.71 12.22 -6.83
CA TYR A 144 -9.62 13.54 -7.44
C TYR A 144 -8.23 13.85 -8.05
N TRP A 145 -7.47 12.82 -8.46
CA TRP A 145 -6.09 12.93 -8.96
C TRP A 145 -5.88 13.96 -10.08
N LYS A 146 -6.90 14.24 -10.90
CA LYS A 146 -6.81 15.20 -12.03
C LYS A 146 -6.48 16.62 -11.58
N ASP A 147 -6.97 17.01 -10.40
CA ASP A 147 -6.77 18.34 -9.83
C ASP A 147 -5.42 18.45 -9.08
N HIS A 148 -4.75 17.31 -8.88
CA HIS A 148 -3.55 17.16 -8.05
C HIS A 148 -2.37 16.58 -8.85
N ARG A 149 -1.97 17.29 -9.92
CA ARG A 149 -0.90 16.83 -10.83
C ARG A 149 0.45 16.57 -10.17
N ASN A 150 0.71 17.28 -9.07
CA ASN A 150 1.93 17.15 -8.28
C ASN A 150 2.07 15.76 -7.64
N ASP A 151 0.96 15.12 -7.31
CA ASP A 151 0.93 13.86 -6.56
C ASP A 151 1.12 12.66 -7.52
N TRP A 152 1.05 12.88 -8.84
CA TRP A 152 1.23 11.83 -9.84
C TRP A 152 2.60 11.16 -9.77
N LEU A 153 3.59 11.90 -9.28
CA LEU A 153 4.97 11.43 -9.16
C LEU A 153 5.24 10.74 -7.82
N PHE A 154 4.27 10.70 -6.90
CA PHE A 154 4.48 10.06 -5.61
C PHE A 154 4.69 8.54 -5.78
N GLY A 155 5.87 8.07 -5.35
CA GLY A 155 6.22 6.66 -5.26
C GLY A 155 6.47 6.31 -3.81
N LEU A 156 5.76 5.30 -3.29
CA LEU A 156 5.94 4.86 -1.92
C LEU A 156 7.10 3.87 -1.78
N ALA A 157 7.19 2.94 -2.73
CA ALA A 157 8.24 1.94 -2.77
C ALA A 157 8.43 1.42 -4.21
N PRO A 158 9.65 0.95 -4.56
CA PRO A 158 9.90 0.37 -5.88
C PRO A 158 9.29 -1.02 -6.08
N SER A 159 8.83 -1.69 -5.02
CA SER A 159 8.11 -2.95 -5.07
C SER A 159 7.23 -3.16 -3.82
N LEU A 160 6.26 -4.08 -3.89
CA LEU A 160 5.50 -4.50 -2.69
C LEU A 160 6.43 -5.11 -1.62
N ARG A 161 7.47 -5.84 -2.04
CA ARG A 161 8.46 -6.37 -1.10
C ARG A 161 9.24 -5.27 -0.40
N ASP A 162 9.66 -4.24 -1.12
CA ASP A 162 10.37 -3.11 -0.54
C ASP A 162 9.48 -2.31 0.41
N LEU A 163 8.19 -2.15 0.07
CA LEU A 163 7.20 -1.58 0.98
C LEU A 163 7.17 -2.34 2.30
N VAL A 164 6.88 -3.65 2.26
CA VAL A 164 6.76 -4.46 3.50
C VAL A 164 8.09 -4.53 4.24
N THR A 165 9.21 -4.60 3.53
CA THR A 165 10.55 -4.64 4.14
C THR A 165 10.86 -3.36 4.88
N ASN A 166 10.64 -2.20 4.25
CA ASN A 166 10.97 -0.92 4.87
C ASN A 166 9.98 -0.59 5.97
N TRP A 167 8.68 -0.80 5.74
CA TRP A 167 7.66 -0.44 6.72
C TRP A 167 7.68 -1.33 7.95
N SER A 168 8.03 -2.62 7.83
CA SER A 168 8.19 -3.52 8.97
C SER A 168 9.36 -3.15 9.91
N ARG A 169 10.33 -2.35 9.44
CA ARG A 169 11.37 -1.76 10.32
C ARG A 169 10.78 -0.74 11.28
N TYR A 170 9.64 -0.17 10.91
CA TYR A 170 8.91 0.83 11.68
C TYR A 170 7.64 0.24 12.27
N CYS A 171 7.56 -1.08 12.42
CA CYS A 171 6.39 -1.81 12.93
C CYS A 171 5.08 -1.43 12.23
N PHE A 172 5.16 -1.11 10.94
CA PHE A 172 4.02 -0.66 10.14
C PHE A 172 3.35 0.63 10.66
N SER A 173 4.06 1.43 11.47
CA SER A 173 3.54 2.69 12.00
C SER A 173 3.53 3.80 10.96
N ASP A 174 2.60 4.74 11.11
CA ASP A 174 2.61 6.00 10.39
C ASP A 174 3.88 6.82 10.69
N PRO A 175 4.39 7.60 9.71
CA PRO A 175 5.44 8.59 9.91
C PRO A 175 5.07 9.67 10.93
N ILE A 176 6.06 10.42 11.41
CA ILE A 176 5.88 11.53 12.34
C ILE A 176 6.38 12.86 11.74
N THR A 177 5.76 13.96 12.19
CA THR A 177 6.26 15.32 11.97
C THR A 177 7.48 15.63 12.84
N ASN A 178 8.14 16.76 12.58
CA ASN A 178 9.24 17.29 13.40
C ASN A 178 8.83 17.62 14.84
N ASP A 179 7.54 17.89 15.10
CA ASP A 179 6.96 18.11 16.44
C ASP A 179 6.43 16.83 17.09
N GLY A 180 6.63 15.67 16.45
CA GLY A 180 6.30 14.35 17.01
C GLY A 180 4.85 13.90 16.82
N ALA A 181 4.05 14.61 16.01
CA ALA A 181 2.70 14.21 15.68
C ALA A 181 2.71 13.14 14.58
N HIS A 182 1.87 12.11 14.72
CA HIS A 182 1.68 11.11 13.67
C HIS A 182 1.04 11.76 12.43
N ILE A 183 1.65 11.54 11.26
CA ILE A 183 1.13 11.93 9.97
C ILE A 183 0.54 10.69 9.32
N ASN A 184 -0.78 10.65 9.21
CA ASN A 184 -1.46 9.63 8.44
C ASN A 184 -0.86 9.56 7.01
N MET A 185 -0.60 8.35 6.52
CA MET A 185 0.01 8.12 5.22
C MET A 185 -0.70 8.80 4.04
N THR A 186 -2.02 8.97 4.10
CA THR A 186 -2.78 9.76 3.12
C THR A 186 -2.31 11.22 3.08
N ILE A 187 -2.26 11.86 4.25
CA ILE A 187 -1.82 13.27 4.38
C ILE A 187 -0.37 13.41 3.88
N LEU A 188 0.45 12.41 4.13
CA LEU A 188 1.82 12.38 3.67
C LEU A 188 1.92 12.30 2.14
N ALA A 189 1.15 11.38 1.53
CA ALA A 189 1.14 11.16 0.09
C ALA A 189 0.62 12.40 -0.68
N GLU A 190 -0.33 13.14 -0.10
CA GLU A 190 -0.81 14.42 -0.65
C GLU A 190 0.20 15.58 -0.53
N ARG A 191 1.25 15.42 0.28
CA ARG A 191 2.23 16.50 0.58
C ARG A 191 3.61 16.27 -0.02
N ILE A 192 3.93 15.04 -0.40
CA ILE A 192 5.25 14.67 -0.92
C ILE A 192 5.19 14.45 -2.43
N GLN A 193 6.23 14.94 -3.11
CA GLN A 193 6.45 14.66 -4.52
C GLN A 193 7.65 13.73 -4.68
N GLY A 194 7.58 12.82 -5.64
CA GLY A 194 8.64 11.87 -5.93
C GLY A 194 8.63 10.65 -5.00
N GLU A 195 9.79 10.05 -4.81
CA GLU A 195 9.93 8.82 -4.03
C GLU A 195 9.98 9.12 -2.52
N PHE A 196 9.25 8.32 -1.74
CA PHE A 196 9.20 8.45 -0.30
C PHE A 196 10.54 8.06 0.36
N ASP A 197 11.03 8.94 1.24
CA ASP A 197 12.27 8.73 1.98
C ASP A 197 12.01 7.88 3.22
N TRP A 198 12.43 6.61 3.20
CA TRP A 198 12.32 5.68 4.32
C TRP A 198 13.37 5.90 5.43
N ALA A 199 14.00 7.08 5.52
CA ALA A 199 14.94 7.40 6.59
C ALA A 199 14.27 7.43 7.97
N SER A 200 14.97 6.93 8.99
CA SER A 200 14.44 6.79 10.35
C SER A 200 14.02 8.10 11.01
N LYS A 201 14.54 9.25 10.54
CA LYS A 201 14.14 10.58 11.02
C LYS A 201 12.66 10.90 10.79
N HIS A 202 11.99 10.18 9.89
CA HIS A 202 10.57 10.36 9.60
C HIS A 202 9.66 9.46 10.44
N PHE A 203 10.21 8.64 11.34
CA PHE A 203 9.45 7.67 12.13
C PHE A 203 9.77 7.81 13.62
N HIS A 204 8.79 7.44 14.47
CA HIS A 204 8.98 7.51 15.90
C HIS A 204 9.97 6.43 16.38
N PRO A 205 11.00 6.75 17.20
CA PRO A 205 12.00 5.78 17.64
C PRO A 205 11.42 4.57 18.38
N ALA A 206 10.28 4.72 19.06
CA ALA A 206 9.62 3.61 19.76
C ALA A 206 9.11 2.51 18.83
N TYR A 207 8.88 2.81 17.54
CA TYR A 207 8.47 1.83 16.53
C TYR A 207 9.62 1.41 15.61
N LEU A 208 10.81 2.00 15.78
CA LEU A 208 11.99 1.62 15.03
C LEU A 208 12.61 0.35 15.61
N ARG A 209 12.43 -0.76 14.90
CA ARG A 209 13.19 -1.98 15.12
C ARG A 209 14.59 -1.79 14.55
N ASP A 210 15.61 -1.95 15.39
CA ASP A 210 17.01 -1.93 14.94
C ASP A 210 17.17 -2.87 13.73
N ALA A 211 17.86 -2.38 12.69
CA ALA A 211 18.22 -3.17 11.51
C ALA A 211 19.22 -4.31 11.83
N GLY A 212 19.47 -4.58 13.11
CA GLY A 212 20.43 -5.56 13.62
C GLY A 212 20.00 -7.00 13.38
N THR A 213 20.67 -7.61 12.40
CA THR A 213 20.90 -9.05 12.16
C THR A 213 19.67 -9.93 11.87
N HIS A 214 19.37 -10.08 10.58
CA HIS A 214 19.08 -11.41 10.03
C HIS A 214 20.41 -12.10 9.68
#